data_AF-A0AAF0DID5-F1
#
_entry.id   AF-A0AAF0DID5-F1
#
_cell.length_a   1.000
_cell.length_b   1.000
_cell.length_c   1.000
_cell.angle_alpha   90.00
_cell.angle_beta   90.00
_cell.angle_gamma   90.00
#
_symmetry.space_group_name_H-M   'P 1'
#
loop_
_entity.id
_entity.type
_entity.pdbx_description
1 polymer ?
#
loop_
_entity_poly.entity_id
_entity_poly.type
_entity_poly.pdbx_seq_one_letter_code
_entity_poly.pdbx_strand_id
1 'polypeptide(L)'
;MSDHTPRQRQIPSTPGTDHRPDHHDTNHISPDSLESLQHRPPRRPTSAAAFALYSFSSQWFLVPQGTGIIAVILHQLPYQFPGLGILSTIVWLYTIAVFATCLALYSLRIVLYPRHVVHQLRHSILETSCLASISIALTSITQMLALTVVRQWGDRWGLVAFALWCLNTALAVLAVLGIPYVYVQVQPPGLKAVPPATLLPLIAALTSAAGAGVLCRYAALSPRLQVPMIIVSYLEIGIGIPLATCLETVYLARLFDQAFPDQTQVYQTMILCGPFGQGSFALQILGQAVQRGSFAAYDRGTFLTAGAAPIVALCSQFAGLLSWGFSTFWWSFALLSISHTLLAQPGGWRMTKFSMGAWSLVFPWGVYTNAAVMLGKIMNSPAFDVWCTVLAILLVLIALNNHIWTIRGLIQGTIFGLEKGWKFHDELADIDEREK
;
A
#
# COMPACT_ATOMS: atom_id res chain seq x y z
N MET A 1 19.05 -11.76 77.03
CA MET A 1 18.01 -12.43 77.83
C MET A 1 17.63 -11.46 78.93
N SER A 2 16.37 -11.00 78.90
CA SER A 2 15.66 -10.12 79.84
C SER A 2 16.38 -8.85 80.32
N ASP A 3 15.88 -7.68 79.93
CA ASP A 3 16.21 -6.45 80.65
C ASP A 3 14.98 -5.56 80.92
N HIS A 4 15.13 -4.83 82.02
CA HIS A 4 14.11 -4.29 82.90
C HIS A 4 13.45 -2.98 82.44
N THR A 5 12.19 -2.83 82.86
CA THR A 5 11.40 -1.59 82.99
C THR A 5 11.93 -0.67 84.13
N PRO A 6 11.34 0.52 84.43
CA PRO A 6 11.06 1.71 83.61
C PRO A 6 11.35 3.06 84.36
N ARG A 7 11.33 4.24 83.70
CA ARG A 7 10.67 5.50 84.15
C ARG A 7 11.11 6.76 83.39
N GLN A 8 10.12 7.64 83.18
CA GLN A 8 10.19 9.01 82.62
C GLN A 8 11.00 10.02 83.45
N ARG A 9 11.64 11.00 82.79
CA ARG A 9 11.44 12.46 83.04
C ARG A 9 12.23 13.38 82.07
N GLN A 10 11.48 14.36 81.53
CA GLN A 10 11.72 15.81 81.31
C GLN A 10 13.05 16.39 80.72
N ILE A 11 12.82 17.35 79.82
CA ILE A 11 13.71 18.26 79.07
C ILE A 11 14.29 19.38 79.98
N PRO A 12 15.47 19.96 79.65
CA PRO A 12 15.50 21.39 79.25
C PRO A 12 16.45 21.76 78.09
N SER A 13 16.15 22.91 77.50
CA SER A 13 16.65 23.61 76.29
C SER A 13 18.01 24.35 76.42
N THR A 14 18.86 24.48 75.38
CA THR A 14 19.06 25.64 74.45
C THR A 14 20.50 25.56 73.82
N PRO A 15 21.03 26.55 73.06
CA PRO A 15 21.05 26.60 71.58
C PRO A 15 22.47 26.58 70.97
N GLY A 16 22.63 26.14 69.73
CA GLY A 16 23.94 26.17 69.07
C GLY A 16 23.82 26.20 67.56
N THR A 17 23.98 27.40 67.01
CA THR A 17 24.27 27.66 65.59
C THR A 17 25.64 27.09 65.24
N ASP A 18 25.73 26.25 64.21
CA ASP A 18 26.98 26.14 63.46
C ASP A 18 26.70 25.87 61.97
N HIS A 19 27.22 26.77 61.14
CA HIS A 19 27.15 26.76 59.70
C HIS A 19 28.25 25.85 59.15
N ARG A 20 27.94 24.92 58.23
CA ARG A 20 28.84 24.54 57.12
C ARG A 20 28.06 23.87 55.97
N PRO A 21 28.55 23.96 54.72
CA PRO A 21 27.71 24.06 53.53
C PRO A 21 27.67 22.79 52.65
N ASP A 22 26.59 22.71 51.86
CA ASP A 22 26.40 22.08 50.55
C ASP A 22 27.30 20.91 50.15
N HIS A 23 26.73 19.70 50.24
CA HIS A 23 27.12 18.56 49.41
C HIS A 23 25.92 18.08 48.57
N HIS A 24 26.02 18.32 47.27
CA HIS A 24 25.34 17.66 46.15
C HIS A 24 24.23 16.65 46.48
N ASP A 25 22.99 17.12 46.49
CA ASP A 25 21.84 16.24 46.24
C ASP A 25 21.78 15.90 44.74
N THR A 26 22.18 14.68 44.43
CA THR A 26 21.80 13.97 43.22
C THR A 26 20.29 14.04 43.05
N ASN A 27 19.83 14.52 41.88
CA ASN A 27 18.42 14.51 41.46
C ASN A 27 17.77 13.14 41.68
N HIS A 28 17.17 12.92 42.84
CA HIS A 28 16.24 11.82 43.07
C HIS A 28 14.95 12.18 42.32
N ILE A 29 14.83 11.67 41.09
CA ILE A 29 13.57 11.64 40.35
C ILE A 29 12.64 10.73 41.16
N SER A 30 11.64 11.31 41.83
CA SER A 30 10.63 10.56 42.59
C SER A 30 9.93 9.54 41.67
N PRO A 31 9.65 8.30 42.13
CA PRO A 31 8.96 7.27 41.32
C PRO A 31 7.65 7.79 40.68
N ASP A 32 6.92 8.64 41.42
CA ASP A 32 5.68 9.29 40.97
C ASP A 32 5.85 10.16 39.72
N SER A 33 7.04 10.75 39.52
CA SER A 33 7.32 11.59 38.36
C SER A 33 7.59 10.76 37.09
N LEU A 34 8.08 9.52 37.23
CA LEU A 34 8.21 8.55 36.13
C LEU A 34 6.85 7.96 35.72
N GLU A 35 5.95 7.70 36.67
CA GLU A 35 4.55 7.30 36.39
C GLU A 35 3.75 8.42 35.71
N SER A 36 3.95 9.68 36.11
CA SER A 36 3.25 10.83 35.51
C SER A 36 3.63 11.08 34.03
N LEU A 37 4.82 10.67 33.60
CA LEU A 37 5.26 10.72 32.21
C LEU A 37 4.66 9.59 31.35
N GLN A 38 4.31 8.45 31.97
CA GLN A 38 3.64 7.35 31.28
C GLN A 38 2.15 7.64 31.03
N HIS A 39 1.49 8.40 31.91
CA HIS A 39 0.04 8.64 31.88
C HIS A 39 -0.45 9.97 31.28
N ARG A 40 0.38 10.74 30.55
CA ARG A 40 -0.15 11.91 29.82
C ARG A 40 -1.31 11.49 28.91
N PRO A 41 -2.50 12.12 28.98
CA PRO A 41 -3.61 11.77 28.10
C PRO A 41 -3.19 11.97 26.63
N PRO A 42 -3.71 11.17 25.69
CA PRO A 42 -3.39 11.33 24.28
C PRO A 42 -3.67 12.78 23.84
N ARG A 43 -2.75 13.38 23.07
CA ARG A 43 -2.97 14.72 22.48
C ARG A 43 -4.26 14.67 21.68
N ARG A 44 -5.31 15.33 22.18
CA ARG A 44 -6.60 15.41 21.51
C ARG A 44 -6.53 16.47 20.40
N PRO A 45 -7.14 16.24 19.23
CA PRO A 45 -7.28 17.26 18.21
C PRO A 45 -8.01 18.49 18.76
N THR A 46 -7.50 19.69 18.51
CA THR A 46 -8.08 20.96 19.00
C THR A 46 -8.68 21.82 17.89
N SER A 47 -8.65 21.36 16.64
CA SER A 47 -9.19 22.06 15.48
C SER A 47 -9.61 21.07 14.40
N ALA A 48 -10.43 21.51 13.43
CA ALA A 48 -10.88 20.66 12.33
C ALA A 48 -9.72 20.15 11.47
N ALA A 49 -8.67 20.95 11.27
CA ALA A 49 -7.46 20.53 10.57
C ALA A 49 -6.66 19.50 11.39
N ALA A 50 -6.56 19.69 12.70
CA ALA A 50 -5.93 18.73 13.59
C ALA A 50 -6.67 17.39 13.61
N PHE A 51 -8.01 17.43 13.55
CA PHE A 51 -8.87 16.25 13.48
C PHE A 51 -8.76 15.55 12.12
N ALA A 52 -8.76 16.31 11.02
CA ALA A 52 -8.54 15.74 9.69
C ALA A 52 -7.20 15.00 9.59
N LEU A 53 -6.15 15.58 10.17
CA LEU A 53 -4.84 14.92 10.26
C LEU A 53 -4.87 13.68 11.17
N TYR A 54 -5.59 13.74 12.29
CA TYR A 54 -5.77 12.61 13.20
C TYR A 54 -6.48 11.43 12.52
N SER A 55 -7.53 11.73 11.75
CA SER A 55 -8.35 10.78 10.97
C SER A 55 -7.72 10.36 9.63
N PHE A 56 -6.57 10.93 9.25
CA PHE A 56 -5.90 10.62 7.99
C PHE A 56 -5.34 9.19 7.98
N SER A 57 -6.04 8.27 7.32
CA SER A 57 -5.66 6.85 7.26
C SER A 57 -4.67 6.51 6.14
N SER A 58 -4.07 5.33 6.22
CA SER A 58 -3.22 4.76 5.17
C SER A 58 -3.98 4.48 3.86
N GLN A 59 -5.31 4.41 3.86
CA GLN A 59 -6.12 4.24 2.64
C GLN A 59 -5.90 5.38 1.63
N TRP A 60 -5.43 6.55 2.08
CA TRP A 60 -5.07 7.65 1.18
C TRP A 60 -3.98 7.29 0.19
N PHE A 61 -3.12 6.31 0.49
CA PHE A 61 -2.13 5.80 -0.45
C PHE A 61 -2.72 5.01 -1.62
N LEU A 62 -4.01 4.62 -1.57
CA LEU A 62 -4.71 4.03 -2.72
C LEU A 62 -4.86 5.01 -3.88
N VAL A 63 -4.90 6.32 -3.62
CA VAL A 63 -4.99 7.37 -4.65
C VAL A 63 -3.73 7.42 -5.52
N PRO A 64 -2.52 7.69 -4.98
CA PRO A 64 -1.29 7.70 -5.79
C PRO A 64 -0.98 6.31 -6.37
N GLN A 65 -1.35 5.24 -5.69
CA GLN A 65 -1.28 3.89 -6.24
C GLN A 65 -2.12 3.77 -7.53
N GLY A 66 -3.39 4.19 -7.50
CA GLY A 66 -4.30 4.14 -8.65
C GLY A 66 -3.90 5.07 -9.79
N THR A 67 -3.52 6.31 -9.48
CA THR A 67 -3.11 7.27 -10.52
C THR A 67 -1.78 6.89 -11.16
N GLY A 68 -0.87 6.30 -10.39
CA GLY A 68 0.40 5.80 -10.89
C GLY A 68 0.24 4.72 -11.96
N ILE A 69 -0.62 3.72 -11.73
CA ILE A 69 -0.85 2.67 -12.73
C ILE A 69 -1.55 3.20 -13.99
N ILE A 70 -2.43 4.20 -13.85
CA ILE A 70 -3.05 4.87 -15.01
C ILE A 70 -1.97 5.53 -15.86
N ALA A 71 -1.03 6.27 -15.25
CA ALA A 71 0.07 6.87 -15.99
C ALA A 71 0.87 5.83 -16.80
N VAL A 72 1.19 4.69 -16.18
CA VAL A 72 1.89 3.57 -16.84
C VAL A 72 1.09 3.02 -18.03
N ILE A 73 -0.20 2.76 -17.86
CA ILE A 73 -1.05 2.22 -18.93
C ILE A 73 -1.15 3.20 -20.10
N LEU A 74 -1.44 4.48 -19.82
CA LEU A 74 -1.57 5.50 -20.86
C LEU A 74 -0.27 5.61 -21.70
N HIS A 75 0.89 5.48 -21.07
CA HIS A 75 2.18 5.46 -21.78
C HIS A 75 2.36 4.22 -22.67
N GLN A 76 1.77 3.09 -22.27
CA GLN A 76 2.06 1.79 -22.86
C GLN A 76 0.98 1.26 -23.80
N LEU A 77 -0.19 1.90 -23.86
CA LEU A 77 -1.30 1.52 -24.75
C LEU A 77 -0.85 1.39 -26.21
N PRO A 78 -1.44 0.46 -26.98
CA PRO A 78 -1.08 0.25 -28.38
C PRO A 78 -1.54 1.39 -29.28
N TYR A 79 -2.76 1.90 -29.09
CA TYR A 79 -3.28 3.05 -29.83
C TYR A 79 -2.82 4.36 -29.20
N GLN A 80 -1.70 4.88 -29.67
CA GLN A 80 -1.12 6.15 -29.23
C GLN A 80 -1.52 7.30 -30.16
N PHE A 81 -1.89 8.43 -29.57
CA PHE A 81 -1.94 9.73 -30.25
C PHE A 81 -1.01 10.71 -29.52
N PRO A 82 -0.54 11.80 -30.15
CA PRO A 82 0.49 12.67 -29.55
C PRO A 82 0.15 13.19 -28.15
N GLY A 83 -1.13 13.48 -27.87
CA GLY A 83 -1.58 13.95 -26.56
C GLY A 83 -1.57 12.89 -25.45
N LEU A 84 -1.60 11.60 -25.77
CA LEU A 84 -1.71 10.53 -24.78
C LEU A 84 -0.43 10.39 -23.93
N GLY A 85 0.74 10.51 -24.56
CA GLY A 85 2.03 10.52 -23.86
C GLY A 85 2.21 11.74 -22.95
N ILE A 86 1.70 12.90 -23.38
CA ILE A 86 1.68 14.12 -22.56
C ILE A 86 0.76 13.92 -21.35
N LEU A 87 -0.45 13.40 -21.58
CA LEU A 87 -1.41 13.11 -20.51
C LEU A 87 -0.85 12.11 -19.50
N SER A 88 -0.22 11.03 -19.97
CA SER A 88 0.48 10.07 -19.11
C SER A 88 1.52 10.75 -18.21
N THR A 89 2.33 11.66 -18.76
CA THR A 89 3.34 12.41 -18.01
C THR A 89 2.71 13.36 -17.00
N ILE A 90 1.61 14.04 -17.35
CA ILE A 90 0.86 14.89 -16.42
C ILE A 90 0.32 14.08 -15.25
N VAL A 91 -0.31 12.92 -15.52
CA VAL A 91 -0.85 12.03 -14.48
C VAL A 91 0.28 11.47 -13.60
N TRP A 92 1.46 11.21 -14.17
CA TRP A 92 2.64 10.80 -13.41
C TRP A 92 3.15 11.89 -12.45
N LEU A 93 3.28 13.14 -12.92
CA LEU A 93 3.68 14.27 -12.07
C LEU A 93 2.63 14.54 -10.97
N TYR A 94 1.35 14.47 -11.32
CA TYR A 94 0.26 14.52 -10.37
C TYR A 94 0.37 13.41 -9.30
N THR A 95 0.68 12.19 -9.72
CA THR A 95 0.89 11.06 -8.82
C THR A 95 2.02 11.31 -7.83
N ILE A 96 3.16 11.86 -8.29
CA ILE A 96 4.29 12.22 -7.41
C ILE A 96 3.85 13.26 -6.37
N ALA A 97 3.12 14.30 -6.81
CA ALA A 97 2.64 15.35 -5.91
C ALA A 97 1.67 14.82 -4.84
N VAL A 98 0.70 14.00 -5.24
CA VAL A 98 -0.24 13.36 -4.31
C VAL A 98 0.50 12.41 -3.36
N PHE A 99 1.40 11.58 -3.88
CA PHE A 99 2.19 10.64 -3.08
C PHE A 99 3.02 11.38 -2.01
N ALA A 100 3.76 12.41 -2.41
CA ALA A 100 4.56 13.23 -1.49
C ALA A 100 3.69 13.91 -0.43
N THR A 101 2.51 14.41 -0.82
CA THR A 101 1.55 15.03 0.11
C THR A 101 1.02 14.02 1.12
N CYS A 102 0.57 12.85 0.67
CA CYS A 102 0.09 11.78 1.56
C CYS A 102 1.19 11.30 2.50
N LEU A 103 2.43 11.15 2.00
CA LEU A 103 3.57 10.74 2.81
C LEU A 103 3.91 11.79 3.88
N ALA A 104 3.89 13.07 3.53
CA ALA A 104 4.12 14.17 4.47
C ALA A 104 3.03 14.22 5.56
N LEU A 105 1.75 14.11 5.18
CA LEU A 105 0.63 14.11 6.12
C LEU A 105 0.66 12.90 7.04
N TYR A 106 0.91 11.70 6.50
CA TYR A 106 1.00 10.49 7.33
C TYR A 106 2.20 10.53 8.28
N SER A 107 3.35 11.05 7.82
CA SER A 107 4.54 11.26 8.67
C SER A 107 4.27 12.27 9.78
N LEU A 108 3.58 13.36 9.46
CA LEU A 108 3.17 14.36 10.46
C LEU A 108 2.20 13.76 11.47
N ARG A 109 1.26 12.90 11.04
CA ARG A 109 0.35 12.15 11.93
C ARG A 109 1.13 11.22 12.87
N ILE A 110 2.16 10.52 12.39
CA ILE A 110 3.03 9.69 13.23
C ILE A 110 3.74 10.52 14.31
N VAL A 111 4.28 11.70 13.95
CA VAL A 111 5.01 12.56 14.88
C VAL A 111 4.08 13.22 15.91
N LEU A 112 2.91 13.68 15.51
CA LEU A 112 1.99 14.41 16.39
C LEU A 112 1.09 13.49 17.23
N TYR A 113 0.70 12.33 16.70
CA TYR A 113 -0.23 11.38 17.35
C TYR A 113 0.31 9.93 17.37
N PRO A 114 1.55 9.67 17.86
CA PRO A 114 2.19 8.36 17.76
C PRO A 114 1.39 7.25 18.46
N ARG A 115 0.80 7.52 19.62
CA ARG A 115 0.00 6.55 20.37
C ARG A 115 -1.26 6.13 19.61
N HIS A 116 -1.91 7.07 18.93
CA HIS A 116 -3.08 6.77 18.12
C HIS A 116 -2.72 5.94 16.89
N VAL A 117 -1.63 6.28 16.20
CA VAL A 117 -1.16 5.50 15.04
C VAL A 117 -0.80 4.07 15.46
N VAL A 118 -0.05 3.91 16.56
CA VAL A 118 0.27 2.57 17.09
C VAL A 118 -0.99 1.80 17.46
N HIS A 119 -1.98 2.45 18.06
CA HIS A 119 -3.27 1.82 18.37
C HIS A 119 -3.98 1.36 17.09
N GLN A 120 -4.06 2.20 16.05
CA GLN A 120 -4.67 1.84 14.76
C GLN A 120 -3.92 0.70 14.08
N LEU A 121 -2.58 0.72 14.07
CA LEU A 121 -1.75 -0.36 13.54
C LEU A 121 -1.82 -1.66 14.35
N ARG A 122 -2.46 -1.65 15.52
CA ARG A 122 -2.70 -2.85 16.35
C ARG A 122 -4.12 -3.37 16.30
N HIS A 123 -5.09 -2.60 15.80
CA HIS A 123 -6.50 -3.00 15.83
C HIS A 123 -7.21 -2.86 14.47
N SER A 124 -6.58 -2.23 13.47
CA SER A 124 -7.15 -2.05 12.13
C SER A 124 -6.32 -2.75 11.07
N ILE A 125 -6.84 -3.89 10.59
CA ILE A 125 -6.24 -4.64 9.48
C ILE A 125 -6.14 -3.79 8.23
N LEU A 126 -7.17 -2.98 7.96
CA LEU A 126 -7.20 -2.09 6.81
C LEU A 126 -6.09 -1.03 6.88
N GLU A 127 -5.84 -0.46 8.06
CA GLU A 127 -4.75 0.49 8.26
C GLU A 127 -3.38 -0.17 8.00
N THR A 128 -3.15 -1.36 8.54
CA THR A 128 -1.89 -2.09 8.30
C THR A 128 -1.73 -2.55 6.85
N SER A 129 -2.82 -3.00 6.21
CA SER A 129 -2.84 -3.47 4.82
C SER A 129 -2.45 -2.36 3.84
N CYS A 130 -3.07 -1.18 3.99
CA CYS A 130 -2.92 -0.07 3.07
C CYS A 130 -1.56 0.63 3.19
N LEU A 131 -0.75 0.37 4.22
CA LEU A 131 0.65 0.81 4.24
C LEU A 131 1.46 0.20 3.08
N ALA A 132 1.11 -1.00 2.61
CA ALA A 132 1.75 -1.61 1.45
C ALA A 132 1.57 -0.78 0.16
N SER A 133 0.50 0.02 0.08
CA SER A 133 0.24 0.95 -1.04
C SER A 133 1.32 2.00 -1.23
N ILE A 134 2.12 2.30 -0.20
CA ILE A 134 3.29 3.17 -0.31
C ILE A 134 4.30 2.58 -1.32
N SER A 135 4.62 1.29 -1.16
CA SER A 135 5.53 0.58 -2.06
C SER A 135 4.92 0.41 -3.46
N ILE A 136 3.62 0.10 -3.53
CA ILE A 136 2.94 -0.04 -4.83
C ILE A 136 3.00 1.28 -5.62
N ALA A 137 2.67 2.41 -4.99
CA ALA A 137 2.73 3.73 -5.63
C ALA A 137 4.16 4.12 -6.05
N LEU A 138 5.14 3.90 -5.17
CA LEU A 138 6.56 4.17 -5.47
C LEU A 138 7.05 3.36 -6.67
N THR A 139 6.55 2.13 -6.84
CA THR A 139 6.89 1.31 -8.00
C THR A 139 6.40 1.95 -9.31
N SER A 140 5.14 2.37 -9.39
CA SER A 140 4.61 3.01 -10.59
C SER A 140 5.34 4.32 -10.92
N ILE A 141 5.70 5.11 -9.89
CA ILE A 141 6.52 6.31 -10.06
C ILE A 141 7.89 5.94 -10.68
N THR A 142 8.53 4.88 -10.16
CA THR A 142 9.85 4.42 -10.62
C THR A 142 9.79 3.82 -12.04
N GLN A 143 8.71 3.10 -12.37
CA GLN A 143 8.48 2.59 -13.73
C GLN A 143 8.34 3.73 -14.73
N MET A 144 7.55 4.76 -14.39
CA MET A 144 7.40 5.92 -15.25
C MET A 144 8.69 6.70 -15.43
N LEU A 145 9.52 6.83 -14.38
CA LEU A 145 10.87 7.40 -14.50
C LEU A 145 11.70 6.68 -15.59
N ALA A 146 11.67 5.35 -15.63
CA ALA A 146 12.36 4.56 -16.65
C ALA A 146 11.74 4.74 -18.05
N LEU A 147 10.41 4.86 -18.15
CA LEU A 147 9.70 4.96 -19.42
C LEU A 147 9.82 6.35 -20.07
N THR A 148 9.84 7.42 -19.26
CA THR A 148 9.83 8.80 -19.74
C THR A 148 11.21 9.46 -19.66
N VAL A 149 11.79 9.54 -18.47
CA VAL A 149 12.99 10.35 -18.21
C VAL A 149 14.24 9.68 -18.74
N VAL A 150 14.47 8.39 -18.47
CA VAL A 150 15.69 7.71 -18.94
C VAL A 150 15.79 7.78 -20.46
N ARG A 151 14.67 7.58 -21.16
CA ARG A 151 14.60 7.66 -22.63
C ARG A 151 14.95 9.05 -23.16
N GLN A 152 14.61 10.11 -22.44
CA GLN A 152 14.77 11.49 -22.90
C GLN A 152 16.07 12.17 -22.39
N TRP A 153 16.52 11.84 -21.18
CA TRP A 153 17.59 12.53 -20.44
C TRP A 153 18.81 11.64 -20.18
N GLY A 154 18.78 10.38 -20.62
CA GLY A 154 19.94 9.48 -20.69
C GLY A 154 20.16 8.56 -19.49
N ASP A 155 21.15 7.68 -19.63
CA ASP A 155 21.39 6.47 -18.81
C ASP A 155 21.67 6.75 -17.33
N ARG A 156 22.12 7.95 -16.96
CA ARG A 156 22.36 8.33 -15.54
C ARG A 156 21.10 8.22 -14.71
N TRP A 157 19.94 8.53 -15.30
CA TRP A 157 18.65 8.37 -14.66
C TRP A 157 18.27 6.90 -14.45
N GLY A 158 18.89 5.99 -15.21
CA GLY A 158 18.74 4.54 -15.02
C GLY A 158 19.26 4.10 -13.65
N LEU A 159 20.39 4.63 -13.20
CA LEU A 159 20.94 4.35 -11.87
C LEU A 159 20.07 4.92 -10.75
N VAL A 160 19.43 6.08 -10.97
CA VAL A 160 18.44 6.63 -10.02
C VAL A 160 17.23 5.72 -9.93
N ALA A 161 16.70 5.26 -11.06
CA ALA A 161 15.60 4.30 -11.10
C ALA A 161 15.97 2.99 -10.37
N PHE A 162 17.19 2.50 -10.57
CA PHE A 162 17.71 1.33 -9.85
C PHE A 162 17.77 1.55 -8.34
N ALA A 163 18.28 2.68 -7.87
CA ALA A 163 18.34 2.99 -6.44
C ALA A 163 16.94 3.09 -5.80
N LEU A 164 16.00 3.73 -6.50
CA LEU A 164 14.59 3.79 -6.08
C LEU A 164 13.96 2.41 -6.04
N TRP A 165 14.27 1.55 -7.02
CA TRP A 165 13.82 0.17 -7.03
C TRP A 165 14.37 -0.61 -5.83
N CYS A 166 15.67 -0.51 -5.50
CA CYS A 166 16.23 -1.17 -4.32
C CYS A 166 15.53 -0.76 -3.02
N LEU A 167 15.30 0.55 -2.83
CA LEU A 167 14.53 1.06 -1.70
C LEU A 167 13.13 0.47 -1.67
N ASN A 168 12.44 0.49 -2.81
CA ASN A 168 11.09 -0.01 -2.92
C ASN A 168 10.99 -1.52 -2.68
N THR A 169 11.93 -2.30 -3.20
CA THR A 169 12.01 -3.75 -2.98
C THR A 169 12.19 -4.06 -1.49
N ALA A 170 13.02 -3.30 -0.78
CA ALA A 170 13.12 -3.44 0.68
C ALA A 170 11.77 -3.18 1.37
N LEU A 171 11.05 -2.13 0.97
CA LEU A 171 9.70 -1.84 1.50
C LEU A 171 8.70 -2.96 1.17
N ALA A 172 8.73 -3.49 -0.05
CA ALA A 172 7.84 -4.56 -0.49
C ALA A 172 8.09 -5.87 0.28
N VAL A 173 9.36 -6.23 0.48
CA VAL A 173 9.76 -7.41 1.27
C VAL A 173 9.36 -7.24 2.73
N LEU A 174 9.59 -6.06 3.32
CA LEU A 174 9.15 -5.76 4.68
C LEU A 174 7.62 -5.84 4.81
N ALA A 175 6.88 -5.35 3.81
CA ALA A 175 5.42 -5.44 3.79
C ALA A 175 4.94 -6.89 3.71
N VAL A 176 5.42 -7.68 2.74
CA VAL A 176 4.94 -9.04 2.49
C VAL A 176 5.32 -10.03 3.60
N LEU A 177 6.42 -9.80 4.30
CA LEU A 177 6.82 -10.63 5.44
C LEU A 177 6.22 -10.12 6.76
N GLY A 178 6.26 -8.81 6.99
CA GLY A 178 5.87 -8.20 8.26
C GLY A 178 4.36 -8.12 8.47
N ILE A 179 3.60 -7.68 7.44
CA ILE A 179 2.17 -7.41 7.61
C ILE A 179 1.37 -8.71 7.83
N PRO A 180 1.57 -9.79 7.04
CA PRO A 180 0.91 -11.07 7.35
C PRO A 180 1.27 -11.63 8.73
N TYR A 181 2.50 -11.44 9.20
CA TYR A 181 2.89 -11.81 10.56
C TYR A 181 2.12 -11.02 11.63
N VAL A 182 1.91 -9.71 11.41
CA VAL A 182 1.08 -8.86 12.28
C VAL A 182 -0.37 -9.36 12.32
N TYR A 183 -0.94 -9.81 11.20
CA TYR A 183 -2.30 -10.39 11.22
C TYR A 183 -2.41 -11.62 12.11
N VAL A 184 -1.41 -12.50 12.07
CA VAL A 184 -1.46 -13.74 12.86
C VAL A 184 -1.22 -13.47 14.35
N GLN A 185 -0.29 -12.57 14.68
CA GLN A 185 0.20 -12.41 16.06
C GLN A 185 -0.49 -11.29 16.85
N VAL A 186 -0.97 -10.25 16.16
CA VAL A 186 -1.47 -9.03 16.80
C VAL A 186 -2.96 -8.82 16.51
N GLN A 187 -3.39 -9.14 15.28
CA GLN A 187 -4.74 -8.82 14.79
C GLN A 187 -5.43 -10.02 14.13
N PRO A 188 -5.63 -11.17 14.80
CA PRO A 188 -6.25 -12.32 14.15
C PRO A 188 -7.72 -12.01 13.80
N PRO A 189 -8.08 -11.82 12.50
CA PRO A 189 -9.46 -11.45 12.15
C PRO A 189 -10.48 -12.56 12.39
N GLY A 190 -10.01 -13.81 12.50
CA GLY A 190 -10.86 -14.97 12.26
C GLY A 190 -11.23 -15.12 10.79
N LEU A 191 -11.60 -16.34 10.39
CA LEU A 191 -11.78 -16.69 8.98
C LEU A 191 -12.89 -15.86 8.30
N LYS A 192 -13.95 -15.52 9.04
CA LYS A 192 -15.12 -14.79 8.54
C LYS A 192 -14.87 -13.29 8.31
N ALA A 193 -13.80 -12.72 8.89
CA ALA A 193 -13.57 -11.28 8.83
C ALA A 193 -12.29 -10.90 8.07
N VAL A 194 -11.66 -11.82 7.33
CA VAL A 194 -10.51 -11.49 6.46
C VAL A 194 -10.97 -10.55 5.33
N PRO A 195 -10.54 -9.28 5.29
CA PRO A 195 -10.90 -8.37 4.22
C PRO A 195 -10.01 -8.55 2.98
N PRO A 196 -10.48 -8.26 1.76
CA PRO A 196 -9.63 -8.33 0.56
C PRO A 196 -8.33 -7.50 0.64
N ALA A 197 -8.33 -6.43 1.43
CA ALA A 197 -7.17 -5.57 1.66
C ALA A 197 -5.93 -6.34 2.18
N THR A 198 -6.10 -7.52 2.80
CA THR A 198 -4.96 -8.35 3.25
C THR A 198 -4.06 -8.81 2.11
N LEU A 199 -4.51 -8.71 0.86
CA LEU A 199 -3.72 -9.02 -0.34
C LEU A 199 -2.74 -7.90 -0.73
N LEU A 200 -2.90 -6.66 -0.23
CA LEU A 200 -2.06 -5.52 -0.62
C LEU A 200 -0.55 -5.73 -0.38
N PRO A 201 -0.09 -6.34 0.74
CA PRO A 201 1.34 -6.62 0.93
C PRO A 201 1.91 -7.58 -0.12
N LEU A 202 1.10 -8.55 -0.57
CA LEU A 202 1.48 -9.51 -1.61
C LEU A 202 1.54 -8.80 -2.97
N ILE A 203 0.57 -7.93 -3.23
CA ILE A 203 0.56 -7.08 -4.41
C ILE A 203 1.81 -6.19 -4.44
N ALA A 204 2.26 -5.62 -3.31
CA ALA A 204 3.49 -4.82 -3.27
C ALA A 204 4.74 -5.58 -3.75
N ALA A 205 4.91 -6.84 -3.32
CA ALA A 205 5.99 -7.71 -3.83
C ALA A 205 5.86 -7.96 -5.34
N LEU A 206 4.65 -8.26 -5.82
CA LEU A 206 4.41 -8.49 -7.26
C LEU A 206 4.59 -7.21 -8.10
N THR A 207 4.27 -6.04 -7.54
CA THR A 207 4.51 -4.76 -8.20
C THR A 207 6.01 -4.46 -8.27
N SER A 208 6.75 -4.66 -7.17
CA SER A 208 8.22 -4.56 -7.14
C SER A 208 8.86 -5.45 -8.22
N ALA A 209 8.37 -6.69 -8.37
CA ALA A 209 8.82 -7.63 -9.39
C ALA A 209 8.59 -7.11 -10.82
N ALA A 210 7.41 -6.53 -11.08
CA ALA A 210 7.14 -5.89 -12.36
C ALA A 210 7.98 -4.62 -12.58
N GLY A 211 8.26 -3.86 -11.52
CA GLY A 211 9.16 -2.72 -11.53
C GLY A 211 10.53 -3.11 -12.07
N ALA A 212 11.10 -4.20 -11.56
CA ALA A 212 12.39 -4.72 -12.02
C ALA A 212 12.38 -5.03 -13.52
N GLY A 213 11.36 -5.75 -14.01
CA GLY A 213 11.29 -6.09 -15.43
C GLY A 213 11.17 -4.85 -16.33
N VAL A 214 10.42 -3.82 -15.91
CA VAL A 214 10.35 -2.54 -16.64
C VAL A 214 11.72 -1.87 -16.66
N LEU A 215 12.41 -1.78 -15.52
CA LEU A 215 13.73 -1.16 -15.44
C LEU A 215 14.77 -1.92 -16.26
N CYS A 216 14.80 -3.25 -16.18
CA CYS A 216 15.69 -4.09 -17.00
C CYS A 216 15.45 -3.88 -18.51
N ARG A 217 14.23 -3.50 -18.91
CA ARG A 217 13.94 -3.20 -20.31
C ARG A 217 14.25 -1.78 -20.74
N TYR A 218 14.02 -0.80 -19.87
CA TYR A 218 13.93 0.61 -20.29
C TYR A 218 14.92 1.54 -19.58
N ALA A 219 15.55 1.10 -18.49
CA ALA A 219 16.45 1.94 -17.70
C ALA A 219 17.94 1.86 -18.10
N ALA A 220 18.27 1.27 -19.26
CA ALA A 220 19.64 1.16 -19.78
C ALA A 220 20.68 0.59 -18.78
N LEU A 221 20.24 -0.33 -17.92
CA LEU A 221 21.08 -0.94 -16.89
C LEU A 221 22.02 -2.01 -17.47
N SER A 222 23.20 -2.17 -16.87
CA SER A 222 24.11 -3.26 -17.25
C SER A 222 23.57 -4.64 -16.84
N PRO A 223 23.92 -5.73 -17.54
CA PRO A 223 23.55 -7.09 -17.16
C PRO A 223 23.89 -7.46 -15.71
N ARG A 224 24.98 -6.88 -15.17
CA ARG A 224 25.40 -7.08 -13.77
C ARG A 224 24.38 -6.59 -12.74
N LEU A 225 23.60 -5.57 -13.08
CA LEU A 225 22.50 -5.07 -12.24
C LEU A 225 21.19 -5.77 -12.59
N GLN A 226 20.93 -5.99 -13.88
CA GLN A 226 19.68 -6.59 -14.34
C GLN A 226 19.46 -8.02 -13.83
N VAL A 227 20.49 -8.87 -13.83
CA VAL A 227 20.33 -10.27 -13.46
C VAL A 227 19.91 -10.44 -11.99
N PRO A 228 20.57 -9.83 -11.00
CA PRO A 228 20.09 -9.85 -9.61
C PRO A 228 18.66 -9.33 -9.46
N MET A 229 18.29 -8.25 -10.15
CA MET A 229 16.92 -7.72 -10.13
C MET A 229 15.92 -8.78 -10.62
N ILE A 230 16.20 -9.42 -11.77
CA ILE A 230 15.35 -10.47 -12.33
C ILE A 230 15.18 -11.64 -11.35
N ILE A 231 16.27 -12.08 -10.71
CA ILE A 231 16.22 -13.20 -9.75
C ILE A 231 15.41 -12.83 -8.50
N VAL A 232 15.66 -11.67 -7.91
CA VAL A 232 14.88 -11.17 -6.76
C VAL A 232 13.39 -11.09 -7.14
N SER A 233 13.07 -10.63 -8.33
CA SER A 233 11.69 -10.52 -8.78
C SER A 233 10.99 -11.85 -9.02
N TYR A 234 11.69 -12.89 -9.49
CA TYR A 234 11.12 -14.24 -9.51
C TYR A 234 10.89 -14.80 -8.10
N LEU A 235 11.74 -14.44 -7.12
CA LEU A 235 11.52 -14.81 -5.72
C LEU A 235 10.32 -14.07 -5.11
N GLU A 236 10.16 -12.77 -5.40
CA GLU A 236 8.98 -11.98 -5.01
C GLU A 236 7.69 -12.57 -5.58
N ILE A 237 7.70 -13.04 -6.83
CA ILE A 237 6.57 -13.76 -7.45
C ILE A 237 6.33 -15.10 -6.75
N GLY A 238 7.40 -15.85 -6.43
CA GLY A 238 7.34 -17.11 -5.70
C GLY A 238 6.76 -16.99 -4.29
N ILE A 239 6.82 -15.80 -3.69
CA ILE A 239 6.14 -15.49 -2.42
C ILE A 239 4.72 -15.00 -2.67
N GLY A 240 4.56 -14.03 -3.57
CA GLY A 240 3.31 -13.29 -3.76
C GLY A 240 2.16 -14.13 -4.31
N ILE A 241 2.40 -14.93 -5.36
CA ILE A 241 1.32 -15.72 -6.00
C ILE A 241 0.83 -16.86 -5.10
N PRO A 242 1.69 -17.73 -4.52
CA PRO A 242 1.21 -18.82 -3.67
C PRO A 242 0.45 -18.32 -2.43
N LEU A 243 0.94 -17.28 -1.76
CA LEU A 243 0.24 -16.71 -0.60
C LEU A 243 -1.08 -16.05 -1.01
N ALA A 244 -1.17 -15.46 -2.20
CA ALA A 244 -2.42 -14.89 -2.69
C ALA A 244 -3.46 -15.99 -2.91
N THR A 245 -3.07 -17.12 -3.52
CA THR A 245 -3.94 -18.29 -3.67
C THR A 245 -4.48 -18.76 -2.32
N CYS A 246 -3.65 -18.82 -1.28
CA CYS A 246 -4.09 -19.22 0.06
C CYS A 246 -5.13 -18.24 0.65
N LEU A 247 -4.86 -16.94 0.60
CA LEU A 247 -5.77 -15.93 1.15
C LEU A 247 -7.07 -15.79 0.35
N GLU A 248 -7.00 -15.91 -0.97
CA GLU A 248 -8.18 -15.93 -1.85
C GLU A 248 -9.02 -17.18 -1.62
N THR A 249 -8.41 -18.34 -1.34
CA THR A 249 -9.14 -19.55 -0.94
C THR A 249 -9.87 -19.34 0.39
N VAL A 250 -9.24 -18.70 1.36
CA VAL A 250 -9.89 -18.30 2.62
C VAL A 250 -11.06 -17.36 2.38
N TYR A 251 -10.89 -16.37 1.50
CA TYR A 251 -11.97 -15.46 1.11
C TYR A 251 -13.11 -16.20 0.40
N LEU A 252 -12.80 -17.14 -0.48
CA LEU A 252 -13.81 -17.95 -1.15
C LEU A 252 -14.60 -18.82 -0.14
N ALA A 253 -13.92 -19.42 0.83
CA ALA A 253 -14.56 -20.16 1.92
C ALA A 253 -15.50 -19.26 2.74
N ARG A 254 -15.07 -18.03 3.05
CA ARG A 254 -15.91 -17.03 3.72
C ARG A 254 -17.20 -16.73 2.95
N LEU A 255 -17.15 -16.70 1.61
CA LEU A 255 -18.35 -16.48 0.78
C LEU A 255 -19.33 -17.66 0.84
N PHE A 256 -18.84 -18.90 0.93
CA PHE A 256 -19.70 -20.08 1.14
C PHE A 256 -20.42 -20.06 2.49
N ASP A 257 -19.81 -19.44 3.50
CA ASP A 257 -20.41 -19.18 4.82
C ASP A 257 -21.36 -17.96 4.84
N GLN A 258 -21.78 -17.46 3.66
CA GLN A 258 -22.65 -16.29 3.49
C GLN A 258 -22.12 -14.98 4.12
N ALA A 259 -20.83 -14.92 4.42
CA ALA A 259 -20.20 -13.73 5.00
C ALA A 259 -19.75 -12.75 3.90
N PHE A 260 -20.71 -12.17 3.18
CA PHE A 260 -20.44 -11.18 2.14
C PHE A 260 -19.86 -9.87 2.69
N PRO A 261 -19.10 -9.09 1.89
CA PRO A 261 -18.68 -7.75 2.27
C PRO A 261 -19.88 -6.83 2.52
N ASP A 262 -19.75 -5.90 3.45
CA ASP A 262 -20.72 -4.82 3.62
C ASP A 262 -20.80 -3.94 2.35
N GLN A 263 -21.93 -3.26 2.13
CA GLN A 263 -22.16 -2.38 0.98
C GLN A 263 -21.07 -1.31 0.85
N THR A 264 -20.52 -0.83 1.97
CA THR A 264 -19.46 0.18 2.01
C THR A 264 -18.09 -0.35 1.57
N GLN A 265 -17.92 -1.67 1.54
CA GLN A 265 -16.66 -2.37 1.24
C GLN A 265 -16.71 -3.15 -0.07
N VAL A 266 -17.84 -3.15 -0.79
CA VAL A 266 -18.03 -3.95 -2.00
C VAL A 266 -16.98 -3.69 -3.08
N TYR A 267 -16.47 -2.46 -3.17
CA TYR A 267 -15.41 -2.08 -4.10
C TYR A 267 -14.07 -2.79 -3.81
N GLN A 268 -13.84 -3.24 -2.59
CA GLN A 268 -12.64 -3.98 -2.20
C GLN A 268 -12.59 -5.38 -2.79
N THR A 269 -13.72 -5.96 -3.22
CA THR A 269 -13.74 -7.25 -3.93
C THR A 269 -12.85 -7.23 -5.17
N MET A 270 -12.67 -6.07 -5.80
CA MET A 270 -11.76 -5.91 -6.94
C MET A 270 -10.28 -6.15 -6.58
N ILE A 271 -9.88 -6.02 -5.31
CA ILE A 271 -8.51 -6.33 -4.85
C ILE A 271 -8.15 -7.79 -5.13
N LEU A 272 -9.12 -8.71 -5.14
CA LEU A 272 -8.90 -10.15 -5.41
C LEU A 272 -8.33 -10.40 -6.82
N CYS A 273 -8.58 -9.52 -7.80
CA CYS A 273 -7.96 -9.67 -9.12
C CYS A 273 -6.51 -9.13 -9.15
N GLY A 274 -6.13 -8.32 -8.15
CA GLY A 274 -4.87 -7.61 -8.09
C GLY A 274 -3.64 -8.51 -8.12
N PRO A 275 -3.51 -9.55 -7.27
CA PRO A 275 -2.30 -10.37 -7.20
C PRO A 275 -1.98 -11.04 -8.54
N PHE A 276 -2.95 -11.75 -9.12
CA PHE A 276 -2.75 -12.47 -10.37
C PHE A 276 -2.67 -11.55 -11.59
N GLY A 277 -3.36 -10.40 -11.59
CA GLY A 277 -3.21 -9.39 -12.64
C GLY A 277 -1.81 -8.76 -12.63
N GLN A 278 -1.32 -8.36 -11.45
CA GLN A 278 0.02 -7.80 -11.28
C GLN A 278 1.12 -8.84 -11.52
N GLY A 279 0.97 -10.06 -10.99
CA GLY A 279 1.89 -11.17 -11.20
C GLY A 279 1.95 -11.59 -12.66
N SER A 280 0.82 -11.54 -13.38
CA SER A 280 0.79 -11.74 -14.82
C SER A 280 1.68 -10.74 -15.56
N PHE A 281 1.50 -9.44 -15.30
CA PHE A 281 2.35 -8.42 -15.92
C PHE A 281 3.82 -8.62 -15.55
N ALA A 282 4.13 -8.89 -14.28
CA ALA A 282 5.49 -9.14 -13.78
C ALA A 282 6.18 -10.30 -14.53
N LEU A 283 5.51 -11.45 -14.62
CA LEU A 283 5.99 -12.63 -15.34
C LEU A 283 6.24 -12.34 -16.84
N GLN A 284 5.35 -11.59 -17.47
CA GLN A 284 5.49 -11.23 -18.88
C GLN A 284 6.67 -10.27 -19.14
N ILE A 285 6.79 -9.20 -18.34
CA ILE A 285 7.86 -8.20 -18.49
C ILE A 285 9.23 -8.78 -18.12
N LEU A 286 9.33 -9.65 -17.11
CA LEU A 286 10.56 -10.35 -16.76
C LEU A 286 11.01 -11.30 -17.87
N GLY A 287 10.08 -12.06 -18.47
CA GLY A 287 10.42 -12.91 -19.62
C GLY A 287 10.98 -12.10 -20.79
N GLN A 288 10.40 -10.93 -21.07
CA GLN A 288 10.95 -10.00 -22.07
C GLN A 288 12.34 -9.45 -21.69
N ALA A 289 12.58 -9.17 -20.40
CA ALA A 289 13.89 -8.71 -19.91
C ALA A 289 14.98 -9.80 -20.03
N VAL A 290 14.63 -11.06 -19.79
CA VAL A 290 15.53 -12.22 -19.98
C VAL A 290 15.86 -12.42 -21.46
N GLN A 291 14.85 -12.37 -22.34
CA GLN A 291 15.01 -12.49 -23.81
C GLN A 291 15.95 -11.43 -24.42
N ARG A 292 16.15 -10.29 -23.77
CA ARG A 292 17.01 -9.20 -24.24
C ARG A 292 18.52 -9.43 -24.04
N GLY A 293 18.92 -10.63 -23.63
CA GLY A 293 20.33 -11.02 -23.58
C GLY A 293 21.03 -10.71 -22.25
N SER A 294 20.28 -10.31 -21.22
CA SER A 294 20.84 -10.10 -19.87
C SER A 294 21.52 -11.36 -19.33
N PHE A 295 20.91 -12.53 -19.54
CA PHE A 295 21.50 -13.82 -19.16
C PHE A 295 22.69 -14.19 -20.04
N ALA A 296 22.58 -13.99 -21.36
CA ALA A 296 23.67 -14.26 -22.30
C ALA A 296 24.92 -13.43 -22.00
N ALA A 297 24.76 -12.17 -21.60
CA ALA A 297 25.87 -11.29 -21.26
C ALA A 297 26.41 -11.50 -19.84
N TYR A 298 25.61 -12.10 -18.94
CA TYR A 298 26.05 -12.44 -17.60
C TYR A 298 26.90 -13.72 -17.60
N ASP A 299 26.46 -14.74 -18.35
CA ASP A 299 27.17 -15.99 -18.64
C ASP A 299 27.85 -16.65 -17.42
N ARG A 300 27.01 -17.10 -16.47
CA ARG A 300 27.43 -17.76 -15.24
C ARG A 300 26.60 -19.01 -14.93
N GLY A 301 27.30 -20.07 -14.51
CA GLY A 301 26.67 -21.32 -14.11
C GLY A 301 25.88 -21.97 -15.25
N THR A 302 24.82 -22.69 -14.91
CA THR A 302 23.96 -23.37 -15.90
C THR A 302 22.71 -22.54 -16.25
N PHE A 303 22.18 -21.80 -15.28
CA PHE A 303 20.89 -21.11 -15.38
C PHE A 303 20.97 -19.70 -16.00
N LEU A 304 22.09 -18.99 -15.80
CA LEU A 304 22.27 -17.60 -16.26
C LEU A 304 23.11 -17.57 -17.53
N THR A 305 22.63 -18.26 -18.57
CA THR A 305 23.34 -18.48 -19.83
C THR A 305 22.47 -18.13 -21.04
N ALA A 306 23.09 -17.98 -22.21
CA ALA A 306 22.38 -17.73 -23.46
C ALA A 306 21.39 -18.85 -23.82
N GLY A 307 21.76 -20.12 -23.55
CA GLY A 307 20.92 -21.28 -23.86
C GLY A 307 19.66 -21.38 -22.98
N ALA A 308 19.74 -20.97 -21.72
CA ALA A 308 18.60 -21.00 -20.79
C ALA A 308 17.61 -19.84 -21.02
N ALA A 309 18.07 -18.71 -21.54
CA ALA A 309 17.27 -17.48 -21.61
C ALA A 309 15.93 -17.63 -22.37
N PRO A 310 15.87 -18.26 -23.56
CA PRO A 310 14.60 -18.44 -24.28
C PRO A 310 13.60 -19.32 -23.51
N ILE A 311 14.09 -20.36 -22.83
CA ILE A 311 13.26 -21.30 -22.07
C ILE A 311 12.64 -20.57 -20.87
N VAL A 312 13.46 -19.90 -20.06
CA VAL A 312 13.01 -19.14 -18.89
C VAL A 312 11.99 -18.08 -19.31
N ALA A 313 12.27 -17.35 -20.40
CA ALA A 313 11.38 -16.32 -20.89
C ALA A 313 10.02 -16.85 -21.35
N LEU A 314 9.99 -17.94 -22.12
CA LEU A 314 8.74 -18.55 -22.59
C LEU A 314 7.93 -19.12 -21.42
N CYS A 315 8.57 -19.84 -20.49
CA CYS A 315 7.91 -20.35 -19.29
C CYS A 315 7.32 -19.21 -18.45
N SER A 316 8.07 -18.12 -18.29
CA SER A 316 7.61 -16.92 -17.58
C SER A 316 6.40 -16.29 -18.27
N GLN A 317 6.46 -16.06 -19.57
CA GLN A 317 5.35 -15.45 -20.33
C GLN A 317 4.10 -16.34 -20.33
N PHE A 318 4.27 -17.66 -20.45
CA PHE A 318 3.16 -18.62 -20.37
C PHE A 318 2.52 -18.65 -18.98
N ALA A 319 3.31 -18.68 -17.91
CA ALA A 319 2.80 -18.54 -16.54
C ALA A 319 2.08 -17.19 -16.34
N GLY A 320 2.57 -16.14 -17.00
CA GLY A 320 1.92 -14.83 -17.04
C GLY A 320 0.53 -14.90 -17.69
N LEU A 321 0.38 -15.60 -18.81
CA LEU A 321 -0.91 -15.82 -19.47
C LEU A 321 -1.90 -16.59 -18.57
N LEU A 322 -1.45 -17.68 -17.94
CA LEU A 322 -2.28 -18.45 -17.00
C LEU A 322 -2.72 -17.61 -15.80
N SER A 323 -1.80 -16.79 -15.26
CA SER A 323 -2.10 -15.85 -14.18
C SER A 323 -3.16 -14.82 -14.60
N TRP A 324 -3.10 -14.32 -15.84
CA TRP A 324 -4.12 -13.40 -16.36
C TRP A 324 -5.50 -14.06 -16.48
N GLY A 325 -5.54 -15.33 -16.89
CA GLY A 325 -6.77 -16.12 -16.93
C GLY A 325 -7.42 -16.24 -15.55
N PHE A 326 -6.63 -16.56 -14.53
CA PHE A 326 -7.12 -16.62 -13.15
C PHE A 326 -7.54 -15.23 -12.61
N SER A 327 -6.77 -14.18 -12.93
CA SER A 327 -7.17 -12.80 -12.63
C SER A 327 -8.50 -12.40 -13.28
N THR A 328 -8.79 -12.92 -14.49
CA THR A 328 -10.04 -12.66 -15.22
C THR A 328 -11.25 -13.22 -14.47
N PHE A 329 -11.11 -14.37 -13.81
CA PHE A 329 -12.15 -14.92 -12.93
C PHE A 329 -12.49 -13.93 -11.81
N TRP A 330 -11.50 -13.50 -11.03
CA TRP A 330 -11.74 -12.56 -9.92
C TRP A 330 -12.21 -11.18 -10.38
N TRP A 331 -11.71 -10.69 -11.51
CA TRP A 331 -12.19 -9.44 -12.11
C TRP A 331 -13.68 -9.54 -12.48
N SER A 332 -14.07 -10.64 -13.13
CA SER A 332 -15.47 -10.89 -13.51
C SER A 332 -16.36 -11.05 -12.27
N PHE A 333 -15.87 -11.80 -11.27
CA PHE A 333 -16.55 -12.00 -10.00
C PHE A 333 -16.76 -10.68 -9.26
N ALA A 334 -15.75 -9.81 -9.20
CA ALA A 334 -15.85 -8.49 -8.59
C ALA A 334 -16.89 -7.62 -9.31
N LEU A 335 -16.92 -7.62 -10.65
CA LEU A 335 -17.95 -6.90 -11.41
C LEU A 335 -19.37 -7.40 -11.10
N LEU A 336 -19.56 -8.71 -11.07
CA LEU A 336 -20.84 -9.33 -10.73
C LEU A 336 -21.27 -8.98 -9.30
N SER A 337 -20.34 -9.10 -8.34
CA SER A 337 -20.58 -8.79 -6.92
C SER A 337 -20.94 -7.32 -6.69
N ILE A 338 -20.20 -6.39 -7.32
CA ILE A 338 -20.47 -4.96 -7.26
C ILE A 338 -21.81 -4.64 -7.91
N SER A 339 -22.08 -5.17 -9.10
CA SER A 339 -23.34 -4.94 -9.82
C SER A 339 -24.55 -5.46 -9.05
N HIS A 340 -24.45 -6.66 -8.49
CA HIS A 340 -25.50 -7.24 -7.64
C HIS A 340 -25.77 -6.37 -6.40
N THR A 341 -24.72 -5.91 -5.74
CA THR A 341 -24.86 -5.04 -4.55
C THR A 341 -25.51 -3.70 -4.89
N LEU A 342 -25.11 -3.07 -6.00
CA LEU A 342 -25.61 -1.75 -6.38
C LEU A 342 -27.04 -1.78 -6.98
N LEU A 343 -27.40 -2.87 -7.67
CA LEU A 343 -28.67 -2.98 -8.40
C LEU A 343 -29.75 -3.77 -7.64
N ALA A 344 -29.38 -4.80 -6.87
CA ALA A 344 -30.34 -5.75 -6.32
C ALA A 344 -30.54 -5.62 -4.79
N GLN A 345 -29.61 -5.03 -4.04
CA GLN A 345 -29.78 -4.89 -2.58
C GLN A 345 -30.70 -3.70 -2.22
N PRO A 346 -31.53 -3.82 -1.16
CA PRO A 346 -32.34 -2.71 -0.67
C PRO A 346 -31.49 -1.47 -0.37
N GLY A 347 -31.88 -0.33 -0.95
CA GLY A 347 -31.12 0.93 -0.85
C GLY A 347 -30.13 1.17 -1.99
N GLY A 348 -29.60 0.11 -2.62
CA GLY A 348 -28.75 0.12 -3.82
C GLY A 348 -27.79 1.32 -3.92
N TRP A 349 -27.74 1.93 -5.12
CA TRP A 349 -26.99 3.16 -5.40
C TRP A 349 -27.28 4.35 -4.46
N ARG A 350 -28.47 4.42 -3.84
CA ARG A 350 -28.87 5.56 -3.00
C ARG A 350 -28.27 5.51 -1.60
N MET A 351 -27.88 4.33 -1.11
CA MET A 351 -27.28 4.15 0.21
C MET A 351 -25.76 4.03 0.17
N THR A 352 -25.17 3.79 -1.00
CA THR A 352 -23.71 3.76 -1.17
C THR A 352 -23.12 5.15 -0.97
N LYS A 353 -22.57 5.40 0.23
CA LYS A 353 -21.77 6.60 0.51
C LYS A 353 -20.35 6.39 -0.04
N PHE A 354 -19.80 7.44 -0.65
CA PHE A 354 -18.41 7.40 -1.08
C PHE A 354 -17.49 7.25 0.13
N SER A 355 -16.59 6.27 0.07
CA SER A 355 -15.52 6.05 1.03
C SER A 355 -14.20 5.98 0.27
N MET A 356 -13.07 6.17 0.98
CA MET A 356 -11.74 5.95 0.41
C MET A 356 -11.57 4.52 -0.14
N GLY A 357 -12.38 3.57 0.33
CA GLY A 357 -12.44 2.22 -0.21
C GLY A 357 -12.77 2.15 -1.70
N ALA A 358 -13.48 3.13 -2.29
CA ALA A 358 -13.77 3.13 -3.74
C ALA A 358 -12.50 3.14 -4.61
N TRP A 359 -11.39 3.68 -4.09
CA TRP A 359 -10.10 3.67 -4.77
C TRP A 359 -9.51 2.27 -4.96
N SER A 360 -9.98 1.26 -4.22
CA SER A 360 -9.57 -0.14 -4.40
C SER A 360 -9.98 -0.73 -5.75
N LEU A 361 -10.87 -0.09 -6.52
CA LEU A 361 -11.20 -0.50 -7.89
C LEU A 361 -10.07 -0.21 -8.87
N VAL A 362 -9.37 0.90 -8.67
CA VAL A 362 -8.54 1.53 -9.72
C VAL A 362 -7.30 0.69 -9.98
N PHE A 363 -6.53 0.39 -8.93
CA PHE A 363 -5.26 -0.30 -9.12
C PHE A 363 -5.39 -1.74 -9.63
N PRO A 364 -6.22 -2.62 -9.02
CA PRO A 364 -6.34 -4.00 -9.50
C PRO A 364 -6.87 -4.08 -10.95
N TRP A 365 -7.82 -3.20 -11.31
CA TRP A 365 -8.25 -3.05 -12.70
C TRP A 365 -7.09 -2.59 -13.60
N GLY A 366 -6.29 -1.63 -13.12
CA GLY A 366 -5.11 -1.14 -13.81
C GLY A 366 -4.10 -2.24 -14.11
N VAL A 367 -3.73 -3.05 -13.13
CA VAL A 367 -2.74 -4.13 -13.35
C VAL A 367 -3.28 -5.23 -14.25
N TYR A 368 -4.58 -5.55 -14.15
CA TYR A 368 -5.26 -6.44 -15.08
C TYR A 368 -5.20 -5.92 -16.53
N THR A 369 -5.45 -4.62 -16.72
CA THR A 369 -5.34 -3.93 -18.02
C THR A 369 -3.91 -3.91 -18.52
N ASN A 370 -2.94 -3.62 -17.65
CA ASN A 370 -1.53 -3.55 -18.02
C ASN A 370 -0.96 -4.92 -18.44
N ALA A 371 -1.42 -6.00 -17.79
CA ALA A 371 -1.14 -7.36 -18.23
C ALA A 371 -1.72 -7.65 -19.63
N ALA A 372 -2.94 -7.19 -19.93
CA ALA A 372 -3.53 -7.31 -21.25
C ALA A 372 -2.77 -6.50 -22.33
N VAL A 373 -2.29 -5.30 -22.00
CA VAL A 373 -1.40 -4.50 -22.87
C VAL A 373 -0.14 -5.29 -23.23
N MET A 374 0.50 -5.93 -22.25
CA MET A 374 1.71 -6.71 -22.49
C MET A 374 1.43 -7.99 -23.29
N LEU A 375 0.31 -8.67 -23.05
CA LEU A 375 -0.14 -9.82 -23.84
C LEU A 375 -0.37 -9.43 -25.30
N GLY A 376 -0.97 -8.26 -25.57
CA GLY A 376 -1.11 -7.71 -26.91
C GLY A 376 0.23 -7.56 -27.63
N LYS A 377 1.25 -7.04 -26.93
CA LYS A 377 2.62 -6.90 -27.44
C LYS A 377 3.31 -8.25 -27.68
N ILE A 378 3.17 -9.21 -26.77
CA ILE A 378 3.82 -10.53 -26.85
C ILE A 378 3.21 -11.36 -27.98
N MET A 379 1.88 -11.38 -28.10
CA MET A 379 1.17 -12.18 -29.11
C MET A 379 0.97 -11.45 -30.44
N ASN A 380 1.31 -10.16 -30.51
CA ASN A 380 1.00 -9.30 -31.65
C ASN A 380 -0.49 -9.39 -32.03
N SER A 381 -1.37 -9.22 -31.05
CA SER A 381 -2.80 -9.53 -31.16
C SER A 381 -3.68 -8.28 -31.15
N PRO A 382 -4.34 -7.95 -32.30
CA PRO A 382 -5.28 -6.83 -32.36
C PRO A 382 -6.45 -6.97 -31.38
N ALA A 383 -6.86 -8.19 -31.05
CA ALA A 383 -7.92 -8.44 -30.08
C ALA A 383 -7.54 -7.94 -28.68
N PHE A 384 -6.31 -8.22 -28.23
CA PHE A 384 -5.79 -7.69 -26.97
C PHE A 384 -5.58 -6.19 -27.03
N ASP A 385 -5.19 -5.64 -28.19
CA ASP A 385 -5.00 -4.20 -28.34
C ASP A 385 -6.32 -3.42 -28.18
N VAL A 386 -7.40 -3.91 -28.77
CA VAL A 386 -8.75 -3.36 -28.57
C VAL A 386 -9.21 -3.56 -27.13
N TRP A 387 -9.07 -4.77 -26.59
CA TRP A 387 -9.54 -5.10 -25.24
C TRP A 387 -8.88 -4.25 -24.16
N CYS A 388 -7.55 -4.14 -24.17
CA CYS A 388 -6.84 -3.33 -23.18
C CYS A 388 -7.17 -1.84 -23.31
N THR A 389 -7.50 -1.36 -24.51
CA THR A 389 -7.95 0.02 -24.73
C THR A 389 -9.32 0.29 -24.11
N VAL A 390 -10.28 -0.63 -24.30
CA VAL A 390 -11.60 -0.55 -23.65
C VAL A 390 -11.47 -0.55 -22.13
N LEU A 391 -10.67 -1.47 -21.59
CA LEU A 391 -10.39 -1.54 -20.17
C LEU A 391 -9.75 -0.25 -19.62
N ALA A 392 -8.81 0.34 -20.36
CA ALA A 392 -8.16 1.59 -19.97
C ALA A 392 -9.11 2.79 -19.98
N ILE A 393 -10.02 2.89 -20.96
CA ILE A 393 -11.03 3.95 -21.00
C ILE A 393 -11.95 3.84 -19.78
N LEU A 394 -12.46 2.64 -19.48
CA LEU A 394 -13.31 2.41 -18.31
C LEU A 394 -12.57 2.74 -17.01
N LEU A 395 -11.31 2.35 -16.90
CA LEU A 395 -10.46 2.67 -15.75
C LEU A 395 -10.31 4.18 -15.54
N VAL A 396 -10.06 4.94 -16.60
CA VAL A 396 -9.95 6.41 -16.52
C VAL A 396 -11.27 7.01 -16.06
N LEU A 397 -12.41 6.55 -16.58
CA LEU A 397 -13.73 7.03 -16.14
C LEU A 397 -13.99 6.75 -14.64
N ILE A 398 -13.64 5.55 -14.17
CA ILE A 398 -13.74 5.18 -12.75
C ILE A 398 -12.87 6.11 -11.90
N ALA A 399 -11.63 6.35 -12.32
CA ALA A 399 -10.70 7.20 -11.59
C ALA A 399 -11.14 8.67 -11.56
N LEU A 400 -11.70 9.18 -12.65
CA LEU A 400 -12.28 10.54 -12.69
C LEU A 400 -13.47 10.66 -11.74
N ASN A 401 -14.38 9.69 -11.74
CA ASN A 401 -15.49 9.66 -10.79
C ASN A 401 -14.97 9.65 -9.34
N ASN A 402 -14.00 8.79 -9.01
CA ASN A 402 -13.43 8.73 -7.68
C ASN A 402 -12.75 10.05 -7.28
N HIS A 403 -12.06 10.73 -8.19
CA HIS A 403 -11.51 12.07 -7.92
C HIS A 403 -12.58 13.09 -7.59
N ILE A 404 -13.66 13.15 -8.39
CA ILE A 404 -14.76 14.10 -8.17
C ILE A 404 -15.31 13.93 -6.76
N TRP A 405 -15.59 12.69 -6.33
CA TRP A 405 -16.11 12.41 -5.00
C TRP A 405 -15.08 12.64 -3.89
N THR A 406 -13.80 12.34 -4.14
CA THR A 406 -12.71 12.63 -3.20
C THR A 406 -12.59 14.14 -2.96
N ILE A 407 -12.59 14.95 -4.02
CA ILE A 407 -12.51 16.41 -3.93
C ILE A 407 -13.75 16.98 -3.22
N ARG A 408 -14.95 16.50 -3.54
CA ARG A 408 -16.17 16.92 -2.84
C ARG A 408 -16.11 16.57 -1.34
N GLY A 409 -15.67 15.36 -1.00
CA GLY A 409 -15.49 14.92 0.39
C GLY A 409 -14.42 15.70 1.15
N LEU A 410 -13.34 16.12 0.47
CA LEU A 410 -12.31 17.01 1.02
C LEU A 410 -12.87 18.41 1.31
N ILE A 411 -13.59 19.01 0.36
CA ILE A 411 -14.20 20.34 0.52
C ILE A 411 -15.21 20.33 1.66
N GLN A 412 -15.99 19.25 1.78
CA GLN A 412 -17.01 19.10 2.83
C GLN A 412 -16.45 18.61 4.16
N GLY A 413 -15.22 18.09 4.23
CA GLY A 413 -14.63 17.49 5.44
C GLY A 413 -15.17 16.09 5.78
N THR A 414 -16.22 15.62 5.10
CA THR A 414 -16.91 14.35 5.35
C THR A 414 -15.99 13.13 5.21
N ILE A 415 -14.97 13.23 4.36
CA ILE A 415 -13.99 12.15 4.15
C ILE A 415 -13.07 11.91 5.36
N PHE A 416 -12.99 12.89 6.25
CA PHE A 416 -12.26 12.80 7.52
C PHE A 416 -13.19 12.54 8.72
N GLY A 417 -14.49 12.37 8.47
CA GLY A 417 -15.50 12.21 9.53
C GLY A 417 -16.13 13.52 10.02
N LEU A 418 -15.78 14.67 9.44
CA LEU A 418 -16.38 15.97 9.80
C LEU A 418 -17.77 16.11 9.14
N GLU A 419 -18.79 15.51 9.74
CA GLU A 419 -20.15 15.50 9.16
C GLU A 419 -20.79 16.90 9.10
N LYS A 420 -20.38 17.82 9.99
CA LYS A 420 -20.86 19.21 10.05
C LYS A 420 -19.94 20.21 9.31
N GLY A 421 -18.95 19.71 8.58
CA GLY A 421 -17.99 20.52 7.82
C GLY A 421 -16.79 20.99 8.63
N TRP A 422 -16.00 21.91 8.07
CA TRP A 422 -14.73 22.38 8.67
C TRP A 422 -14.89 23.28 9.91
N LYS A 423 -16.11 23.48 10.41
CA LYS A 423 -16.36 24.18 11.66
C LYS A 423 -16.19 23.18 12.81
N PHE A 424 -15.09 23.28 13.55
CA PHE A 424 -14.81 22.36 14.66
C PHE A 424 -15.86 22.56 15.77
N HIS A 425 -16.70 21.56 15.98
CA HIS A 425 -17.42 21.34 17.23
C HIS A 425 -16.76 20.11 17.87
N ASP A 426 -16.82 19.93 19.19
CA ASP A 426 -16.21 18.77 19.88
C ASP A 426 -16.87 17.43 19.44
N GLU A 427 -16.61 16.99 18.20
CA GLU A 427 -17.09 15.73 17.61
C GLU A 427 -16.42 14.51 18.26
N LEU A 428 -15.40 14.72 19.09
CA LEU A 428 -14.73 13.68 19.87
C LEU A 428 -15.61 13.12 21.00
N ALA A 429 -16.61 13.88 21.48
CA ALA A 429 -17.55 13.39 22.50
C ALA A 429 -18.45 12.28 21.95
N ASP A 430 -18.81 12.33 20.66
CA ASP A 430 -19.68 11.34 20.00
C ASP A 430 -18.92 10.04 19.62
N ILE A 431 -17.59 10.06 19.53
CA ILE A 431 -16.77 8.87 19.20
C ILE A 431 -16.63 7.95 20.42
N ASP A 432 -16.39 8.52 21.60
CA ASP A 432 -16.28 7.75 22.87
C ASP A 432 -17.63 7.10 23.28
N GLU A 433 -18.78 7.59 22.77
CA GLU A 433 -20.10 6.96 22.97
C GLU A 433 -20.39 5.83 21.97
N ARG A 434 -19.72 5.80 20.80
CA ARG A 434 -19.88 4.72 19.81
C ARG A 434 -18.90 3.55 20.01
N GLU A 435 -17.79 3.79 20.70
CA GLU A 435 -16.78 2.76 21.03
C GLU A 435 -17.01 2.09 22.40
N LYS A 436 -18.00 2.54 23.17
CA LYS A 436 -18.54 1.83 24.35
C LYS A 436 -19.74 0.98 23.94
#